data_AF-A0A0F8YHE6-F1
#
_entry.id   AF-A0A0F8YHE6-F1
#
_cell.length_a   1.000
_cell.length_b   1.000
_cell.length_c   1.000
_cell.angle_alpha   90.00
_cell.angle_beta   90.00
_cell.angle_gamma   90.00
#
_symmetry.space_group_name_H-M   'P 1'
#
loop_
_entity.id
_entity.type
_entity.pdbx_description
1 polymer ?
#
loop_
_entity_poly.entity_id
_entity_poly.type
_entity_poly.pdbx_seq_one_letter_code
_entity_poly.pdbx_strand_id
1 'polypeptide(L)'
;MPVAILLPMTFLVPPAGAIMFLAAIYYGAMYGGAISSIMLGIPGASTAVATTFDGRPLAMKGLADRALVAAATASFVGGTISVVLFTLFAPPLADVALAFGPPETFALMVLAFATFIGLGGDDIAKTFFSIVIGLLF
;
A
#
# COMPACT_ATOMS: atom_id res chain seq x y z
N MET A 1 2.03 -2.64 8.72
CA MET A 1 2.36 -3.18 10.06
C MET A 1 1.22 -3.04 11.08
N PRO A 2 0.62 -1.86 11.35
CA PRO A 2 -0.44 -1.76 12.38
C PRO A 2 -1.77 -2.45 12.01
N VAL A 3 -2.08 -2.58 10.72
CA VAL A 3 -3.27 -3.29 10.22
C VAL A 3 -3.30 -4.77 10.66
N ALA A 4 -2.14 -5.44 10.66
CA ALA A 4 -2.04 -6.84 11.07
C ALA A 4 -2.22 -7.04 12.58
N ILE A 5 -1.80 -6.07 13.39
CA ILE A 5 -1.91 -6.10 14.86
C ILE A 5 -3.38 -5.95 15.28
N LEU A 6 -4.17 -5.17 14.55
CA LEU A 6 -5.56 -4.87 14.87
C LEU A 6 -6.57 -5.75 14.13
N LEU A 7 -6.09 -6.71 13.33
CA LEU A 7 -6.93 -7.72 12.66
C LEU A 7 -7.84 -8.50 13.63
N PRO A 8 -7.42 -8.89 14.85
CA PRO A 8 -8.32 -9.60 15.77
C PRO A 8 -9.54 -8.77 16.19
N MET A 9 -9.42 -7.44 16.20
CA MET A 9 -10.50 -6.55 16.58
C MET A 9 -11.58 -6.46 15.50
N THR A 10 -11.29 -6.80 14.24
CA THR A 10 -12.27 -6.73 13.16
C THR A 10 -13.33 -7.82 13.24
N PHE A 11 -13.06 -8.93 13.93
CA PHE A 11 -14.04 -10.00 14.16
C PHE A 11 -15.15 -9.61 15.13
N LEU A 12 -14.98 -8.51 15.88
CA LEU A 12 -15.95 -8.02 16.87
C LEU A 12 -16.96 -7.01 16.29
N VAL A 13 -16.78 -6.60 15.03
CA VAL A 13 -17.51 -5.48 14.40
C VAL A 13 -18.17 -5.97 13.11
N PRO A 14 -19.34 -5.43 12.69
CA PRO A 14 -19.93 -5.76 11.40
C PRO A 14 -18.95 -5.58 10.24
N PRO A 15 -19.03 -6.39 9.16
CA PRO A 15 -18.03 -6.42 8.08
C PRO A 15 -17.73 -5.05 7.46
N ALA A 16 -18.77 -4.23 7.25
CA ALA A 16 -18.60 -2.87 6.74
C ALA A 16 -17.80 -1.99 7.71
N GLY A 17 -18.08 -2.07 9.01
CA GLY A 17 -17.36 -1.35 10.05
C GLY A 17 -15.92 -1.81 10.20
N ALA A 18 -15.67 -3.12 10.08
CA ALA A 18 -14.33 -3.70 10.06
C ALA A 18 -13.46 -3.13 8.92
N ILE A 19 -14.00 -3.05 7.70
CA ILE A 19 -13.28 -2.50 6.55
C ILE A 19 -12.97 -1.01 6.75
N MET A 20 -13.96 -0.22 7.20
CA MET A 20 -13.76 1.21 7.49
C MET A 20 -12.71 1.43 8.58
N PHE A 21 -12.73 0.61 9.63
CA PHE A 21 -11.77 0.66 10.72
C PHE A 21 -10.34 0.38 10.26
N LEU A 22 -10.14 -0.72 9.52
CA LEU A 22 -8.83 -1.07 8.96
C LEU A 22 -8.31 0.02 8.00
N ALA A 23 -9.20 0.57 7.17
CA ALA A 23 -8.85 1.66 6.27
C ALA A 23 -8.39 2.91 7.04
N ALA A 24 -9.15 3.33 8.07
CA ALA A 24 -8.80 4.50 8.88
C ALA A 24 -7.42 4.34 9.54
N ILE A 25 -7.12 3.17 10.10
CA ILE A 25 -5.80 2.88 10.69
C ILE A 25 -4.70 2.89 9.64
N TYR A 26 -4.96 2.32 8.46
CA TYR A 26 -3.99 2.31 7.37
C TYR A 26 -3.64 3.73 6.91
N TYR A 27 -4.64 4.57 6.63
CA TYR A 27 -4.42 5.96 6.24
C TYR A 27 -3.71 6.76 7.35
N GLY A 28 -4.13 6.58 8.61
CA GLY A 28 -3.49 7.23 9.75
C GLY A 28 -2.03 6.82 9.93
N ALA A 29 -1.71 5.53 9.77
CA ALA A 29 -0.34 5.03 9.88
C ALA A 29 0.55 5.53 8.73
N MET A 30 0.03 5.57 7.50
CA MET A 30 0.78 6.08 6.34
C MET A 30 1.12 7.56 6.48
N TYR A 31 0.16 8.38 6.90
CA TYR A 31 0.42 9.79 7.15
C TYR A 31 1.34 10.01 8.37
N GLY A 32 1.16 9.24 9.45
CA GLY A 32 2.02 9.30 10.63
C GLY A 32 3.49 9.02 10.31
N GLY A 33 3.77 8.09 9.39
CA GLY A 33 5.13 7.84 8.89
C GLY A 33 5.73 9.01 8.11
N ALA A 34 4.91 9.84 7.45
CA ALA A 34 5.38 11.04 6.78
C ALA A 34 5.87 12.12 7.77
N ILE A 35 5.23 12.24 8.94
CA ILE A 35 5.63 13.20 9.99
C ILE A 35 7.04 12.90 10.48
N SER A 36 7.33 11.64 10.85
CA SER A 36 8.67 11.23 11.30
C SER A 36 9.71 11.37 10.19
N SER A 37 9.31 11.13 8.94
CA SER A 37 10.15 11.30 7.76
C SER A 37 10.56 12.77 7.56
N ILE A 38 9.63 13.71 7.70
CA ILE A 38 9.89 15.14 7.52
C ILE A 38 10.74 15.70 8.68
N MET A 39 10.39 15.37 9.93
CA MET A 39 11.04 15.93 11.12
C MET A 39 12.39 15.30 11.42
N LEU A 40 12.47 13.97 11.39
CA LEU A 40 13.63 13.21 11.83
C LEU A 40 14.45 12.64 10.67
N GLY A 41 13.93 12.68 9.43
CA GLY A 41 14.57 12.07 8.26
C GLY A 41 14.73 10.56 8.35
N ILE A 42 13.95 9.91 9.22
CA ILE A 42 13.94 8.46 9.37
C ILE A 42 12.63 7.96 8.76
N PRO A 43 12.65 7.46 7.51
CA PRO A 43 11.45 7.00 6.84
C PRO A 43 10.94 5.69 7.44
N GLY A 44 9.67 5.65 7.84
CA GLY A 44 9.02 4.45 8.39
C GLY A 44 8.57 3.44 7.34
N ALA A 45 8.60 3.81 6.05
CA ALA A 45 8.27 2.95 4.91
C ALA A 45 9.03 3.42 3.67
N SER A 46 9.26 2.52 2.70
CA SER A 46 9.91 2.84 1.41
C SER A 46 9.18 3.94 0.64
N THR A 47 7.85 4.02 0.78
CA THR A 47 7.02 5.07 0.18
C THR A 47 7.23 6.45 0.81
N ALA A 48 7.64 6.51 2.07
CA ALA A 48 7.87 7.77 2.80
C ALA A 48 9.29 8.34 2.56
N VAL A 49 10.17 7.59 1.91
CA VAL A 49 11.54 8.04 1.56
C VAL A 49 11.49 9.26 0.64
N ALA A 50 10.58 9.28 -0.34
CA ALA A 50 10.39 10.44 -1.22
C ALA A 50 10.05 11.71 -0.41
N THR A 51 9.24 11.57 0.64
CA THR A 51 8.86 12.67 1.52
C THR A 51 10.02 13.19 2.37
N THR A 52 11.04 12.36 2.64
CA THR A 52 12.26 12.82 3.32
C THR A 52 13.11 13.73 2.43
N PHE A 53 13.18 13.48 1.12
CA PHE A 53 13.99 14.29 0.20
C PHE A 53 13.48 15.72 0.08
N ASP A 54 12.17 15.92 0.02
CA ASP A 54 11.58 17.27 -0.04
C ASP A 54 11.34 17.87 1.35
N GLY A 55 10.82 17.07 2.29
CA GLY A 55 10.36 17.54 3.58
C GLY A 55 11.47 17.84 4.59
N ARG A 56 12.53 17.02 4.66
CA ARG A 56 13.62 17.22 5.63
C ARG A 56 14.40 18.53 5.37
N PRO A 57 14.76 18.90 4.14
CA PRO A 57 15.42 20.19 3.88
C PRO A 57 14.55 21.39 4.27
N LEU A 58 13.22 21.31 4.09
CA LEU A 58 12.28 22.35 4.53
C LEU A 58 12.21 22.43 6.06
N ALA A 59 12.17 21.30 6.76
CA ALA A 59 12.19 21.25 8.22
C ALA A 59 13.51 21.81 8.80
N MET A 60 14.66 21.49 8.19
CA MET A 60 15.97 22.01 8.61
C MET A 60 16.12 23.53 8.40
N LYS A 61 15.32 24.14 7.52
CA LYS A 61 15.24 25.59 7.32
C LYS A 61 14.26 26.29 8.27
N GLY A 62 13.69 25.56 9.24
CA GLY A 62 12.69 26.07 10.17
C GLY A 62 11.27 26.17 9.59
N LEU A 63 11.05 25.67 8.37
CA LEU A 63 9.74 25.66 7.67
C LEU A 63 9.03 24.31 7.83
N ALA A 64 9.16 23.72 9.01
CA ALA A 64 8.69 22.38 9.32
C ALA A 64 7.15 22.30 9.32
N ASP A 65 6.51 23.38 9.75
CA ASP A 65 5.07 23.62 9.68
C ASP A 65 4.55 23.57 8.24
N ARG A 66 5.23 24.27 7.32
CA ARG A 66 4.84 24.28 5.90
C ARG A 66 5.03 22.93 5.24
N ALA A 67 6.11 22.22 5.56
CA ALA A 67 6.35 20.86 5.05
C ALA A 67 5.27 19.88 5.52
N LEU A 68 4.87 19.94 6.78
CA LEU A 68 3.78 19.13 7.34
C LEU A 68 2.44 19.43 6.66
N VAL A 69 2.06 20.71 6.55
CA VAL A 69 0.79 21.10 5.92
C VAL A 69 0.75 20.71 4.45
N ALA A 70 1.85 20.87 3.72
CA ALA A 70 1.96 20.44 2.33
C ALA A 70 1.81 18.91 2.21
N ALA A 71 2.47 18.13 3.06
CA ALA A 71 2.34 16.67 3.07
C ALA A 71 0.91 16.22 3.43
N ALA A 72 0.26 16.90 4.38
CA ALA A 72 -1.12 16.62 4.78
C ALA A 72 -2.11 16.89 3.64
N THR A 73 -2.01 18.06 3.03
CA THR A 73 -2.90 18.47 1.94
C THR A 73 -2.69 17.62 0.70
N ALA A 74 -1.44 17.33 0.32
CA ALA A 74 -1.15 16.42 -0.79
C ALA A 74 -1.70 15.01 -0.54
N SER A 75 -1.53 14.47 0.67
CA SER A 75 -2.04 13.15 1.04
C SER A 75 -3.57 13.10 1.06
N PHE A 76 -4.23 14.16 1.54
CA PHE A 76 -5.68 14.27 1.55
C PHE A 76 -6.25 14.35 0.12
N VAL A 77 -5.70 15.22 -0.72
CA VAL A 77 -6.15 15.41 -2.10
C VAL A 77 -5.88 14.14 -2.92
N GLY A 78 -4.65 13.61 -2.85
CA GLY A 78 -4.28 12.39 -3.56
C GLY A 78 -5.09 11.17 -3.11
N GLY A 79 -5.32 11.03 -1.79
CA GLY A 79 -6.17 9.99 -1.24
C GLY A 79 -7.62 10.10 -1.70
N THR A 80 -8.21 11.30 -1.65
CA THR A 80 -9.58 11.55 -2.10
C THR A 80 -9.75 11.26 -3.59
N ILE A 81 -8.84 11.76 -4.43
CA ILE A 81 -8.85 11.49 -5.87
C ILE A 81 -8.70 10.00 -6.14
N SER A 82 -7.81 9.31 -5.43
CA SER A 82 -7.60 7.86 -5.59
C SER A 82 -8.86 7.07 -5.25
N VAL A 83 -9.55 7.42 -4.15
CA VAL A 83 -10.81 6.76 -3.76
C VAL A 83 -11.88 6.99 -4.82
N VAL A 84 -12.08 8.23 -5.27
CA VAL A 84 -13.08 8.56 -6.29
C VAL A 84 -12.81 7.83 -7.60
N LEU A 85 -11.56 7.87 -8.09
CA LEU A 85 -11.16 7.14 -9.30
C LEU A 85 -11.34 5.63 -9.12
N PHE A 86 -10.88 5.07 -8.00
CA PHE A 86 -11.04 3.63 -7.75
C PHE A 86 -12.50 3.22 -7.74
N THR A 87 -13.39 3.99 -7.09
CA THR A 87 -14.83 3.69 -7.08
C THR A 87 -15.45 3.75 -8.49
N LEU A 88 -15.00 4.67 -9.36
CA LEU A 88 -15.49 4.78 -10.73
C LEU A 88 -14.96 3.67 -11.65
N PHE A 89 -13.71 3.27 -11.48
CA PHE A 89 -13.05 2.25 -12.31
C PHE A 89 -13.22 0.83 -11.77
N ALA A 90 -13.64 0.64 -10.53
CA ALA A 90 -13.84 -0.69 -9.94
C ALA A 90 -14.90 -1.53 -10.68
N PRO A 91 -16.09 -1.01 -11.05
CA PRO A 91 -17.09 -1.80 -11.78
C PRO A 91 -16.60 -2.38 -13.11
N PRO A 92 -16.04 -1.59 -14.06
CA PRO A 92 -15.57 -2.16 -15.32
C PRO A 92 -14.39 -3.12 -15.11
N LEU A 93 -13.54 -2.90 -14.10
CA LEU A 93 -12.48 -3.85 -13.75
C LEU A 93 -13.05 -5.18 -13.25
N ALA A 94 -14.13 -5.13 -12.46
CA ALA A 94 -14.81 -6.32 -11.96
C ALA A 94 -15.45 -7.13 -13.08
N ASP A 95 -16.06 -6.47 -14.07
CA ASP A 95 -16.65 -7.16 -15.24
C ASP A 95 -15.57 -7.88 -16.06
N VAL A 96 -14.42 -7.24 -16.29
CA VAL A 96 -13.27 -7.90 -16.94
C VAL A 96 -12.75 -9.05 -16.09
N ALA A 97 -12.68 -8.88 -14.77
CA ALA A 97 -12.22 -9.92 -13.86
C ALA A 97 -13.13 -11.16 -13.87
N LEU A 98 -14.45 -10.95 -13.92
CA LEU A 98 -15.46 -12.01 -13.99
C LEU A 98 -15.49 -12.72 -15.36
N ALA A 99 -15.01 -12.05 -16.42
CA ALA A 99 -14.88 -12.64 -17.75
C ALA A 99 -13.62 -13.52 -17.91
N PHE A 100 -12.66 -13.47 -16.98
CA PHE A 100 -11.49 -14.35 -17.03
C PHE A 100 -11.91 -15.80 -16.78
N GLY A 101 -11.51 -16.68 -17.71
CA GLY A 101 -11.69 -18.12 -17.57
C GLY A 101 -10.56 -18.77 -16.75
N PRO A 102 -10.60 -20.11 -16.65
CA PRO A 102 -9.53 -20.89 -16.03
C PRO A 102 -8.12 -20.61 -16.59
N PRO A 103 -7.89 -20.52 -17.93
CA PRO A 103 -6.55 -20.30 -18.45
C PRO A 103 -6.04 -18.87 -18.22
N GLU A 104 -6.90 -17.85 -18.28
CA GLU A 104 -6.50 -16.47 -18.02
C GLU A 104 -6.17 -16.23 -16.54
N THR A 105 -6.94 -16.86 -15.64
CA THR A 105 -6.68 -16.81 -14.19
C THR A 105 -5.34 -17.49 -13.86
N PHE A 106 -5.05 -18.63 -14.50
CA PHE A 106 -3.75 -19.30 -14.36
C PHE A 106 -2.61 -18.41 -14.87
N ALA A 107 -2.75 -17.82 -16.06
CA ALA A 107 -1.73 -16.93 -16.62
C ALA A 107 -1.50 -15.70 -15.73
N LEU A 108 -2.55 -15.11 -15.16
CA LEU A 108 -2.45 -14.01 -14.21
C LEU A 108 -1.72 -14.41 -12.92
N MET A 109 -2.02 -15.59 -12.37
CA MET A 109 -1.31 -16.11 -11.18
C MET A 109 0.17 -16.34 -11.49
N VAL A 110 0.49 -16.98 -12.63
CA VAL A 110 1.88 -17.20 -13.06
C VAL A 110 2.62 -15.87 -13.25
N LEU A 111 1.96 -14.86 -13.85
CA LEU A 111 2.52 -13.53 -14.02
C LEU A 111 2.80 -12.87 -12.66
N ALA A 112 1.86 -12.94 -11.71
CA ALA A 112 2.05 -12.42 -10.36
C ALA A 112 3.26 -13.07 -9.67
N PHE A 113 3.38 -14.40 -9.75
CA PHE A 113 4.53 -15.12 -9.22
C PHE A 113 5.84 -14.76 -9.92
N ALA A 114 5.83 -14.56 -11.24
CA ALA A 114 6.99 -14.11 -11.99
C ALA A 114 7.46 -12.71 -11.55
N THR A 115 6.53 -11.79 -11.23
CA THR A 115 6.90 -10.47 -10.71
C THR A 115 7.56 -10.54 -9.33
N PHE A 116 7.17 -11.48 -8.47
CA PHE A 116 7.85 -11.71 -7.19
C PHE A 116 9.29 -12.19 -7.37
N ILE A 117 9.55 -13.03 -8.37
CA ILE A 117 10.93 -13.44 -8.71
C ILE A 117 11.75 -12.24 -9.18
N GLY A 118 11.17 -11.35 -9.99
CA GLY A 118 11.88 -10.16 -10.51
C GLY A 118 12.17 -9.08 -9.46
N LEU A 119 11.34 -8.96 -8.42
CA LEU A 119 11.50 -7.98 -7.34
C LEU A 119 12.22 -8.52 -6.10
N GLY A 120 12.25 -9.85 -5.91
CA GLY A 120 12.91 -10.54 -4.79
C GLY A 120 14.42 -10.69 -5.03
N GLY A 121 15.17 -9.62 -4.80
CA GLY A 121 16.56 -9.47 -5.23
C GLY A 121 17.64 -10.22 -4.46
N ASP A 122 17.49 -11.52 -4.13
CA ASP A 122 18.63 -12.27 -3.55
C ASP A 122 18.80 -13.73 -4.00
N ASP A 123 17.74 -14.45 -4.45
CA ASP A 123 17.91 -15.88 -4.77
C ASP A 123 16.80 -16.45 -5.71
N ILE A 124 16.93 -16.21 -7.02
CA ILE A 124 15.94 -16.57 -8.06
C ILE A 124 15.53 -18.06 -8.00
N ALA A 125 16.49 -18.95 -7.73
CA ALA A 125 16.26 -20.39 -7.69
C ALA A 125 15.37 -20.82 -6.50
N LYS A 126 15.53 -20.20 -5.32
CA LYS A 126 14.66 -20.47 -4.16
C LYS A 126 13.25 -19.96 -4.39
N THR A 127 13.10 -18.77 -4.96
CA THR A 127 11.78 -18.18 -5.23
C THR A 127 11.02 -19.04 -6.24
N PHE A 128 11.68 -19.50 -7.30
CA PHE A 128 11.10 -20.41 -8.28
C PHE A 128 10.66 -21.74 -7.65
N PHE A 129 11.52 -22.37 -6.84
CA PHE A 129 11.19 -23.63 -6.16
C PHE A 129 10.02 -23.49 -5.19
N SER A 130 9.94 -22.36 -4.46
CA SER A 130 8.84 -22.06 -3.54
C SER A 130 7.51 -21.82 -4.27
N ILE A 131 7.56 -21.19 -5.46
CA ILE A 131 6.36 -20.98 -6.31
C ILE A 131 5.86 -22.31 -6.85
N VAL A 132 6.73 -23.16 -7.39
CA VAL A 132 6.34 -24.47 -7.95
C VAL A 132 5.74 -25.37 -6.88
N ILE A 133 6.31 -25.39 -5.66
CA ILE A 133 5.71 -26.12 -4.54
C ILE A 133 4.35 -25.52 -4.16
N GLY A 134 4.24 -24.19 -4.04
CA GLY A 134 2.98 -23.52 -3.70
C GLY A 134 1.89 -23.60 -4.77
N LEU A 135 2.21 -23.99 -6.01
CA LEU A 135 1.25 -24.19 -7.09
C LEU A 135 0.77 -25.66 -7.20
N LEU A 136 1.55 -26.59 -6.63
CA LEU A 136 1.25 -28.02 -6.58
C LEU A 136 0.35 -28.40 -5.38
N PHE A 137 0.27 -27.55 -4.36
CA PHE A 137 -0.53 -27.71 -3.15
C PHE A 137 -1.58 -26.60 -3.05
#